data_AF-A0A7C5DQE3-F1
#
_entry.id   AF-A0A7C5DQE3-F1
#
_cell.length_a   1.000
_cell.length_b   1.000
_cell.length_c   1.000
_cell.angle_alpha   90.00
_cell.angle_beta   90.00
_cell.angle_gamma   90.00
#
_symmetry.space_group_name_H-M   'P 1'
#
loop_
_entity.id
_entity.type
_entity.pdbx_description
1 polymer ?
#
loop_
_entity_poly.entity_id
_entity_poly.type
_entity_poly.pdbx_seq_one_letter_code
_entity_poly.pdbx_strand_id
1 'polypeptide(L)'
;MSEFLLKVLPGIFTAIFASYLAAKWSLRRFYSEKWWERKDHAYVDIIDALYDLIQYCEIKQDDYGQGAEYSKEKETEFRQRYNQAYWKIKKVTDIGAFVVSPQAETILKELRDRPRLEWNENPPWEIYEQDYKYYRDALNKIVQVAKDDLNANKV
;
A
#
# COMPACT_ATOMS: atom_id res chain seq x y z
N MET A 1 18.83 49.50 37.39
CA MET A 1 17.97 48.30 37.22
C MET A 1 17.11 48.37 35.95
N SER A 2 16.44 49.49 35.66
CA SER A 2 15.59 49.64 34.46
C SER A 2 16.32 49.47 33.13
N GLU A 3 17.52 50.06 32.96
CA GLU A 3 18.30 49.93 31.71
C GLU A 3 18.79 48.52 31.42
N PHE A 4 19.11 47.75 32.47
CA PHE A 4 19.54 46.36 32.33
C PHE A 4 18.38 45.48 31.84
N LEU A 5 17.19 45.66 32.43
CA LEU A 5 15.98 44.95 32.00
C LEU A 5 15.63 45.25 30.55
N LEU A 6 15.71 46.52 30.13
CA LEU A 6 15.42 46.94 28.75
C LEU A 6 16.40 46.35 27.72
N LYS A 7 17.65 46.09 28.10
CA LYS A 7 18.65 45.46 27.21
C LYS A 7 18.50 43.94 27.08
N VAL A 8 18.03 43.28 28.14
CA VAL A 8 17.94 41.80 28.18
C VAL A 8 16.58 41.29 27.67
N LEU A 9 15.51 42.06 27.84
CA LEU A 9 14.13 41.69 27.44
C LEU A 9 14.01 41.27 25.98
N PRO A 10 14.57 42.00 24.99
CA PRO A 10 14.49 41.62 23.58
C PRO A 10 15.14 40.26 23.32
N GLY A 11 16.30 40.00 23.94
CA GLY A 11 16.99 38.72 23.83
C GLY A 11 16.16 37.56 24.37
N ILE A 12 15.57 37.71 25.55
CA ILE A 12 14.67 36.71 26.14
C ILE A 12 13.45 36.49 25.23
N PHE A 13 12.84 37.56 24.72
CA PHE A 13 11.68 37.46 23.84
C PHE A 13 12.03 36.73 22.53
N THR A 14 13.15 37.06 21.90
CA THR A 14 13.62 36.36 20.70
C THR A 14 13.92 34.89 20.97
N ALA A 15 14.53 34.55 22.10
CA ALA A 15 14.83 33.17 22.47
C ALA A 15 13.55 32.34 22.68
N ILE A 16 12.55 32.91 23.38
CA ILE A 16 11.25 32.26 23.59
C ILE A 16 10.53 32.07 22.25
N PHE A 17 10.48 33.12 21.43
CA PHE A 17 9.78 33.09 20.14
C PHE A 17 10.44 32.10 19.16
N ALA A 18 11.77 32.12 19.03
CA ALA A 18 12.52 31.20 18.19
C ALA A 18 12.35 29.75 18.65
N SER A 19 12.45 29.48 19.96
CA SER A 19 12.25 28.13 20.51
C SER A 19 10.84 27.62 20.26
N TYR A 20 9.81 28.47 20.39
CA TYR A 20 8.43 28.10 20.09
C TYR A 20 8.24 27.75 18.61
N LEU A 21 8.78 28.56 17.69
CA LEU A 21 8.70 28.28 16.25
C LEU A 21 9.44 27.00 15.87
N ALA A 22 10.64 26.80 16.41
CA ALA A 22 11.43 25.59 16.19
C ALA A 22 10.69 24.34 16.68
N ALA A 23 10.11 24.38 17.89
CA ALA A 23 9.32 23.28 18.43
C ALA A 23 8.09 22.98 17.55
N LYS A 24 7.36 24.02 17.14
CA LYS A 24 6.19 23.87 16.26
C LYS A 24 6.54 23.30 14.90
N TRP A 25 7.66 23.73 14.31
CA TRP A 25 8.10 23.22 13.01
C TRP A 25 8.60 21.78 13.10
N SER A 26 9.36 21.46 14.15
CA SER A 26 9.82 20.10 14.46
C SER A 26 8.65 19.13 14.61
N LEU A 27 7.64 19.49 15.41
CA LEU A 27 6.44 18.67 15.58
C LEU A 27 5.69 18.46 14.26
N ARG A 28 5.49 19.53 13.48
CA ARG A 28 4.83 19.41 12.17
C ARG A 28 5.59 18.47 11.24
N ARG A 29 6.92 18.60 11.17
CA ARG A 29 7.78 17.72 10.39
C ARG A 29 7.66 16.26 10.85
N PHE A 30 7.72 16.02 12.16
CA PHE A 30 7.58 14.69 12.72
C PHE A 30 6.24 14.03 12.36
N TYR A 31 5.13 14.75 12.48
CA TYR A 31 3.82 14.23 12.07
C TYR A 31 3.75 13.93 10.57
N SER A 32 4.34 14.80 9.73
CA SER A 32 4.41 14.56 8.29
C SER A 32 5.25 13.33 7.94
N GLU A 33 6.41 13.15 8.59
CA GLU A 33 7.25 11.97 8.44
C GLU A 33 6.52 10.69 8.87
N LYS A 34 5.85 10.72 10.05
CA LYS A 34 5.04 9.58 10.53
C LYS A 34 3.87 9.25 9.60
N TRP A 35 3.25 10.27 9.01
CA TRP A 35 2.20 10.06 8.02
C TRP A 35 2.74 9.44 6.74
N TRP A 36 3.88 9.95 6.26
CA TRP A 36 4.56 9.42 5.08
C TRP A 36 4.98 7.95 5.28
N GLU A 37 5.59 7.60 6.41
CA GLU A 37 5.94 6.21 6.77
C GLU A 37 4.72 5.29 6.79
N ARG A 38 3.59 5.74 7.36
CA ARG A 38 2.35 4.95 7.37
C ARG A 38 1.82 4.70 5.96
N LYS A 39 1.90 5.69 5.09
CA LYS A 39 1.47 5.59 3.69
C LYS A 39 2.38 4.65 2.90
N ASP A 40 3.68 4.75 3.09
CA ASP A 40 4.69 3.85 2.51
C ASP A 40 4.43 2.39 2.90
N HIS A 41 4.31 2.12 4.21
CA HIS A 41 3.99 0.80 4.71
C HIS A 41 2.68 0.24 4.13
N ALA A 42 1.63 1.05 4.02
CA ALA A 42 0.37 0.61 3.43
C ALA A 42 0.54 0.24 1.94
N TYR A 43 1.32 1.00 1.17
CA TYR A 43 1.58 0.68 -0.23
C TYR A 43 2.39 -0.59 -0.41
N VAL A 44 3.46 -0.77 0.36
CA VAL A 44 4.25 -2.01 0.37
C VAL A 44 3.34 -3.21 0.68
N ASP A 45 2.51 -3.08 1.72
CA ASP A 45 1.59 -4.14 2.13
C ASP A 45 0.58 -4.54 1.04
N ILE A 46 0.10 -3.58 0.24
CA ILE A 46 -0.83 -3.81 -0.87
C ILE A 46 -0.09 -4.44 -2.05
N ILE A 47 1.08 -3.93 -2.39
CA ILE A 47 1.91 -4.42 -3.50
C ILE A 47 2.29 -5.88 -3.26
N ASP A 48 2.75 -6.22 -2.05
CA ASP A 48 3.11 -7.59 -1.68
C ASP A 48 1.89 -8.53 -1.74
N ALA A 49 0.72 -8.08 -1.29
CA ALA A 49 -0.49 -8.88 -1.39
C ALA A 49 -0.94 -9.09 -2.85
N LEU A 50 -0.89 -8.06 -3.70
CA LEU A 50 -1.19 -8.23 -5.13
C LEU A 50 -0.19 -9.17 -5.80
N TYR A 51 1.09 -9.11 -5.42
CA TYR A 51 2.10 -10.04 -5.90
C TYR A 51 1.80 -11.49 -5.52
N ASP A 52 1.42 -11.75 -4.26
CA ASP A 52 1.04 -13.09 -3.81
C ASP A 52 -0.20 -13.64 -4.53
N LEU A 53 -1.15 -12.76 -4.87
CA LEU A 53 -2.32 -13.12 -5.68
C LEU A 53 -1.92 -13.52 -7.10
N ILE A 54 -1.04 -12.73 -7.73
CA ILE A 54 -0.53 -12.98 -9.08
C ILE A 54 0.26 -14.28 -9.13
N GLN A 55 1.19 -14.48 -8.19
CA GLN A 55 2.04 -15.67 -8.12
C GLN A 55 1.21 -16.96 -8.04
N TYR A 56 0.13 -16.96 -7.25
CA TYR A 56 -0.75 -18.11 -7.17
C TYR A 56 -1.46 -18.41 -8.51
N CYS A 57 -1.90 -17.37 -9.23
CA CYS A 57 -2.48 -17.54 -10.55
C CYS A 57 -1.47 -18.09 -11.55
N GLU A 58 -0.22 -17.60 -11.56
CA GLU A 58 0.85 -18.10 -12.44
C GLU A 58 1.11 -19.59 -12.22
N ILE A 59 1.31 -20.00 -10.96
CA ILE A 59 1.49 -21.42 -10.59
C ILE A 59 0.31 -22.26 -11.08
N LYS A 60 -0.91 -21.75 -10.91
CA LYS A 60 -2.13 -22.43 -11.35
C LYS A 60 -2.39 -22.37 -12.84
N GLN A 61 -1.65 -21.59 -13.63
CA GLN A 61 -1.68 -21.67 -15.07
C GLN A 61 -0.64 -22.68 -15.57
N ASP A 62 0.56 -22.67 -14.98
CA ASP A 62 1.67 -23.56 -15.34
C ASP A 62 1.33 -25.04 -15.03
N ASP A 63 0.70 -25.30 -13.88
CA ASP A 63 0.25 -26.65 -13.46
C ASP A 63 -0.67 -27.31 -14.50
N TYR A 64 -1.50 -26.54 -15.23
CA TYR A 64 -2.45 -27.08 -16.21
C TYR A 64 -1.80 -27.42 -17.56
N GLY A 65 -0.63 -26.85 -17.87
CA GLY A 65 0.07 -27.06 -19.14
C GLY A 65 1.16 -28.14 -19.09
N GLN A 66 1.77 -28.38 -17.92
CA GLN A 66 2.99 -29.19 -17.81
C GLN A 66 2.93 -30.31 -16.74
N GLY A 67 1.83 -30.41 -15.98
CA GLY A 67 1.74 -31.30 -14.81
C GLY A 67 2.35 -30.65 -13.57
N ALA A 68 1.92 -31.09 -12.38
CA ALA A 68 2.26 -30.43 -11.12
C ALA A 68 3.77 -30.34 -10.88
N GLU A 69 4.32 -29.12 -10.94
CA GLU A 69 5.75 -28.86 -10.75
C GLU A 69 6.13 -28.77 -9.26
N TYR A 70 5.14 -28.51 -8.40
CA TYR A 70 5.31 -28.30 -6.96
C TYR A 70 4.82 -29.48 -6.11
N SER A 71 5.47 -29.71 -4.97
CA SER A 71 4.98 -30.66 -3.95
C SER A 71 3.65 -30.19 -3.34
N LYS A 72 2.88 -31.12 -2.77
CA LYS A 72 1.61 -30.79 -2.09
C LYS A 72 1.79 -29.80 -0.93
N GLU A 73 2.91 -29.89 -0.23
CA GLU A 73 3.27 -28.95 0.85
C GLU A 73 3.46 -27.54 0.29
N LYS A 74 4.18 -27.41 -0.83
CA LYS A 74 4.39 -26.12 -1.50
C LYS A 74 3.10 -25.54 -2.06
N GLU A 75 2.25 -26.36 -2.67
CA GLU A 75 0.93 -25.92 -3.13
C GLU A 75 0.07 -25.39 -1.97
N THR A 76 0.15 -26.05 -0.82
CA THR A 76 -0.57 -25.63 0.40
C THR A 76 -0.05 -24.29 0.91
N GLU A 77 1.27 -24.08 0.91
CA GLU A 77 1.91 -22.81 1.27
C GLU A 77 1.44 -21.66 0.37
N PHE A 78 1.47 -21.85 -0.95
CA PHE A 78 1.02 -20.83 -1.91
C PHE A 78 -0.47 -20.52 -1.76
N ARG A 79 -1.31 -21.53 -1.52
CA ARG A 79 -2.74 -21.33 -1.27
C ARG A 79 -2.98 -20.54 0.02
N GLN A 80 -2.20 -20.77 1.07
CA GLN A 80 -2.30 -20.00 2.31
C GLN A 80 -1.92 -18.54 2.10
N ARG A 81 -0.81 -18.27 1.39
CA ARG A 81 -0.39 -16.91 1.03
C ARG A 81 -1.45 -16.19 0.20
N TYR A 82 -1.98 -16.86 -0.82
CA TYR A 82 -3.09 -16.35 -1.64
C TYR A 82 -4.28 -15.93 -0.77
N ASN A 83 -4.73 -16.81 0.13
CA ASN A 83 -5.88 -16.51 0.99
C ASN A 83 -5.60 -15.30 1.91
N GLN A 84 -4.41 -15.24 2.51
CA GLN A 84 -4.01 -14.12 3.36
C GLN A 84 -3.98 -12.81 2.57
N ALA A 85 -3.36 -12.84 1.39
CA ALA A 85 -3.29 -11.69 0.49
C ALA A 85 -4.68 -11.23 0.04
N TYR A 86 -5.57 -12.15 -0.33
CA TYR A 86 -6.95 -11.84 -0.71
C TYR A 86 -7.70 -11.12 0.42
N TRP A 87 -7.60 -11.63 1.64
CA TRP A 87 -8.22 -10.98 2.81
C TRP A 87 -7.59 -9.63 3.12
N LYS A 88 -6.28 -9.47 2.91
CA LYS A 88 -5.57 -8.20 3.08
C LYS A 88 -6.10 -7.15 2.10
N ILE A 89 -6.17 -7.48 0.81
CA ILE A 89 -6.72 -6.58 -0.22
C ILE A 89 -8.17 -6.23 0.09
N LYS A 90 -9.01 -7.21 0.46
CA LYS A 90 -10.39 -6.95 0.83
C LYS A 90 -10.48 -5.96 2.02
N LYS A 91 -9.72 -6.22 3.09
CA LYS A 91 -9.67 -5.34 4.27
C LYS A 91 -9.23 -3.93 3.89
N VAL A 92 -8.14 -3.78 3.13
CA VAL A 92 -7.65 -2.45 2.71
C VAL A 92 -8.66 -1.75 1.79
N THR A 93 -9.40 -2.48 0.96
CA THR A 93 -10.46 -1.89 0.13
C THR A 93 -11.60 -1.33 0.98
N ASP A 94 -11.96 -2.01 2.07
CA ASP A 94 -13.10 -1.63 2.92
C ASP A 94 -12.75 -0.54 3.95
N ILE A 95 -11.52 -0.54 4.50
CA ILE A 95 -11.11 0.38 5.59
C ILE A 95 -9.84 1.19 5.30
N GLY A 96 -9.17 0.95 4.18
CA GLY A 96 -7.88 1.54 3.83
C GLY A 96 -7.94 2.94 3.24
N ALA A 97 -9.13 3.45 2.89
CA ALA A 97 -9.37 4.83 2.44
C ALA A 97 -8.78 5.90 3.39
N PHE A 98 -8.56 5.54 4.65
CA PHE A 98 -7.91 6.43 5.63
C PHE A 98 -6.40 6.61 5.38
N VAL A 99 -5.69 5.60 4.84
CA VAL A 99 -4.22 5.61 4.75
C VAL A 99 -3.73 5.78 3.31
N VAL A 100 -4.43 5.22 2.33
CA VAL A 100 -4.08 5.35 0.91
C VAL A 100 -4.85 6.50 0.25
N SER A 101 -4.40 6.94 -0.93
CA SER A 101 -5.09 8.01 -1.65
C SER A 101 -6.46 7.55 -2.21
N PRO A 102 -7.37 8.49 -2.52
CA PRO A 102 -8.64 8.16 -3.18
C PRO A 102 -8.47 7.43 -4.51
N GLN A 103 -7.37 7.69 -5.23
CA GLN A 103 -7.05 7.00 -6.47
C GLN A 103 -6.72 5.53 -6.24
N ALA A 104 -5.88 5.23 -5.24
CA ALA A 104 -5.60 3.85 -4.85
C ALA A 104 -6.86 3.11 -4.36
N GLU A 105 -7.69 3.77 -3.55
CA GLU A 105 -8.98 3.22 -3.11
C GLU A 105 -9.88 2.86 -4.29
N THR A 106 -9.96 3.73 -5.31
CA THR A 106 -10.74 3.50 -6.52
C THR A 106 -10.26 2.25 -7.26
N ILE A 107 -8.94 2.10 -7.46
CA ILE A 107 -8.35 0.92 -8.10
C ILE A 107 -8.69 -0.38 -7.35
N LEU A 108 -8.61 -0.36 -6.01
CA LEU A 108 -8.92 -1.53 -5.20
C LEU A 108 -10.41 -1.89 -5.23
N LYS A 109 -11.30 -0.87 -5.28
CA LYS A 109 -12.75 -1.08 -5.46
C LYS A 109 -13.07 -1.67 -6.83
N GLU A 110 -12.48 -1.13 -7.90
CA GLU A 110 -12.59 -1.70 -9.25
C GLU A 110 -12.12 -3.16 -9.28
N LEU A 111 -11.00 -3.48 -8.62
CA LEU A 111 -10.52 -4.85 -8.51
C LEU A 111 -11.51 -5.74 -7.74
N ARG A 112 -12.10 -5.25 -6.65
CA ARG A 112 -13.08 -6.01 -5.85
C ARG A 112 -14.34 -6.32 -6.67
N ASP A 113 -14.84 -5.32 -7.39
CA ASP A 113 -16.11 -5.30 -8.10
C ASP A 113 -15.97 -5.79 -9.57
N ARG A 114 -14.78 -6.31 -9.93
CA ARG A 114 -14.47 -6.88 -11.24
C ARG A 114 -15.44 -8.00 -11.63
N PRO A 115 -15.71 -8.19 -12.94
CA PRO A 115 -16.35 -9.41 -13.44
C PRO A 115 -15.59 -10.66 -13.00
N ARG A 116 -16.32 -11.69 -12.57
CA ARG A 116 -15.76 -12.99 -12.19
C ARG A 116 -16.42 -14.08 -13.00
N LEU A 117 -15.61 -14.98 -13.56
CA LEU A 117 -16.09 -16.21 -14.16
C LEU A 117 -16.57 -17.19 -13.08
N GLU A 118 -17.66 -17.90 -13.37
CA GLU A 118 -18.21 -18.91 -12.48
C GLU A 118 -17.48 -20.25 -12.64
N TRP A 119 -17.12 -20.88 -11.52
CA TRP A 119 -16.32 -22.13 -11.47
C TRP A 119 -17.01 -23.35 -12.09
N ASN A 120 -18.33 -23.35 -12.14
CA ASN A 120 -19.14 -24.42 -12.74
C ASN A 120 -19.38 -24.22 -14.25
N GLU A 121 -19.16 -23.02 -14.77
CA GLU A 121 -19.43 -22.66 -16.17
C GLU A 121 -18.14 -22.50 -16.99
N ASN A 122 -17.00 -22.31 -16.35
CA ASN A 122 -15.74 -22.02 -17.01
C ASN A 122 -14.65 -22.99 -16.55
N PRO A 123 -13.73 -23.35 -17.43
CA PRO A 123 -12.60 -24.16 -17.03
C PRO A 123 -11.69 -23.38 -16.05
N PRO A 124 -11.09 -24.05 -15.04
CA PRO A 124 -10.28 -23.38 -14.02
C PRO A 124 -9.15 -22.48 -14.55
N TRP A 125 -8.48 -22.86 -15.64
CA TRP A 125 -7.36 -22.08 -16.18
C TRP A 125 -7.81 -20.72 -16.73
N GLU A 126 -9.02 -20.61 -17.29
CA GLU A 126 -9.59 -19.32 -17.73
C GLU A 126 -9.90 -18.40 -16.56
N ILE A 127 -10.34 -18.98 -15.44
CA ILE A 127 -10.61 -18.24 -14.19
C ILE A 127 -9.30 -17.68 -13.64
N TYR A 128 -8.26 -18.52 -13.54
CA TYR A 128 -6.93 -18.09 -13.09
C TYR A 128 -6.32 -17.06 -14.05
N GLU A 129 -6.51 -17.20 -15.36
CA GLU A 129 -6.06 -16.22 -16.35
C GLU A 129 -6.78 -14.88 -16.22
N GLN A 130 -8.09 -14.89 -16.01
CA GLN A 130 -8.85 -13.67 -15.77
C GLN A 130 -8.38 -12.96 -14.50
N ASP A 131 -8.29 -13.70 -13.38
CA ASP A 131 -7.85 -13.15 -12.11
C ASP A 131 -6.41 -12.60 -12.21
N TYR A 132 -5.50 -13.31 -12.89
CA TYR A 132 -4.15 -12.83 -13.19
C TYR A 132 -4.16 -11.46 -13.84
N LYS A 133 -4.95 -11.29 -14.92
CA LYS A 133 -5.04 -10.03 -15.66
C LYS A 133 -5.50 -8.88 -14.77
N TYR A 134 -6.54 -9.10 -13.95
CA TYR A 134 -7.04 -8.07 -13.05
C TYR A 134 -6.07 -7.75 -11.92
N TYR A 135 -5.44 -8.74 -11.29
CA TYR A 135 -4.44 -8.51 -10.24
C TYR A 135 -3.22 -7.78 -10.79
N ARG A 136 -2.76 -8.14 -12.00
CA ARG A 136 -1.61 -7.50 -12.64
C ARG A 136 -1.90 -6.05 -13.04
N ASP A 137 -3.08 -5.77 -13.58
CA ASP A 137 -3.51 -4.40 -13.88
C ASP A 137 -3.59 -3.55 -12.62
N ALA A 138 -4.22 -4.07 -11.56
CA ALA A 138 -4.30 -3.39 -10.27
C ALA A 138 -2.91 -3.13 -9.67
N LEU A 139 -1.99 -4.10 -9.72
CA LEU A 139 -0.61 -3.93 -9.26
C LEU A 139 0.09 -2.79 -10.00
N ASN A 140 0.03 -2.78 -11.33
CA ASN A 140 0.68 -1.74 -12.14
C ASN A 140 0.14 -0.35 -11.79
N LYS A 141 -1.19 -0.22 -11.67
CA LYS A 141 -1.85 1.04 -11.30
C LYS A 141 -1.47 1.47 -9.88
N ILE A 142 -1.49 0.57 -8.90
CA ILE A 142 -1.12 0.86 -7.51
C ILE A 142 0.35 1.28 -7.39
N VAL A 143 1.26 0.60 -8.10
CA VAL A 143 2.68 0.99 -8.11
C VAL A 143 2.86 2.42 -8.65
N GLN A 144 2.14 2.77 -9.72
CA GLN A 144 2.19 4.13 -10.25
C GLN A 144 1.67 5.15 -9.24
N VAL A 145 0.50 4.89 -8.64
CA VAL A 145 -0.07 5.77 -7.61
C VAL A 145 0.86 5.90 -6.41
N ALA A 146 1.47 4.80 -5.95
CA ALA A 146 2.42 4.82 -4.83
C ALA A 146 3.62 5.72 -5.12
N LYS A 147 4.19 5.65 -6.33
CA LYS A 147 5.30 6.51 -6.74
C LYS A 147 4.93 7.99 -6.72
N ASP A 148 3.73 8.33 -7.19
CA ASP A 148 3.23 9.71 -7.20
C ASP A 148 2.95 10.19 -5.77
N ASP A 149 2.31 9.35 -4.97
CA ASP A 149 1.90 9.64 -3.60
C ASP A 149 3.05 9.80 -2.60
N LEU A 150 4.16 9.09 -2.84
CA LEU A 150 5.36 9.13 -2.02
C LEU A 150 6.42 10.07 -2.59
N ASN A 151 6.15 10.73 -3.74
CA ASN A 151 7.11 11.52 -4.51
C ASN A 151 8.38 10.75 -4.91
N ALA A 152 8.30 9.43 -5.09
CA ALA A 152 9.44 8.61 -5.49
C ALA A 152 9.92 8.88 -6.93
N ASN A 153 9.08 9.51 -7.77
CA ASN A 153 9.42 9.91 -9.13
C ASN A 153 10.33 11.17 -9.22
N LYS A 154 10.63 11.82 -8.10
CA LYS A 154 11.43 13.07 -8.05
C LYS A 154 12.83 12.88 -7.47
N VAL A 155 13.27 11.63 -7.35
CA VAL A 155 14.62 11.25 -6.87
C VAL A 155 15.52 10.97 -8.08
#